data_AF-A0A0B4GNZ6-F1
#
_entry.id   AF-A0A0B4GNZ6-F1
#
_cell.length_a   1.000
_cell.length_b   1.000
_cell.length_c   1.000
_cell.angle_alpha   90.00
_cell.angle_beta   90.00
_cell.angle_gamma   90.00
#
_symmetry.space_group_name_H-M   'P 1'
#
loop_
_entity.id
_entity.type
_entity.pdbx_description
1 polymer ?
#
loop_
_entity_poly.entity_id
_entity_poly.type
_entity_poly.pdbx_seq_one_letter_code
_entity_poly.pdbx_strand_id
1 'polypeptide(L)'
;MLRYWYISGTFLIVSLISAGIILAVTPSLFPLEYPGLTYFFPEHVIQLDDYAVDRCFTDGGAGSVDGLVWNLSSGKLLGVNATGSCELQRVLPFLAQSNAFTLDDPDLAYSMGGVPVNKSAMGVPFEVPYEAFVGAFGLHTLGEPVGFWSELESVSICLPILETKPVSCFKTGSIFLSRRNLTVSSNGCVASTMFYSVDPSSQGATVAGICANDQEGTSTIVFGSIGAHATELSDFAGFAGQTQNDTFALTCAIDLRSSIAIRRLKLARYSRKYLDKINYNFHFAVTRDRFNDLPCKGNMSLDSMSTSTALAVGASAPWQLLRERSHLDGHLDTLLATTVNWNDTVSRVSKLEAGLWVAVAIGIGMYWASGQENDGEKVVSMGEYMLEGLRIGPSKWWGLVYTFPLLFSILVLAFLLWQTRSRS
;
A
#
# COMPACT_ATOMS: atom_id res chain seq x y z
N MET A 1 29.84 67.78 25.91
CA MET A 1 29.15 66.49 26.15
C MET A 1 28.34 65.98 24.95
N LEU A 2 28.56 66.40 23.69
CA LEU A 2 27.65 66.07 22.57
C LEU A 2 28.33 65.87 21.19
N ARG A 3 29.66 65.72 21.13
CA ARG A 3 30.38 65.80 19.84
C ARG A 3 30.47 64.49 19.03
N TYR A 4 30.06 63.34 19.59
CA TYR A 4 30.18 62.03 18.91
C TYR A 4 28.96 61.11 19.04
N TRP A 5 27.84 61.61 19.59
CA TRP A 5 26.64 60.82 19.83
C TRP A 5 26.03 60.28 18.52
N TYR A 6 26.19 61.02 17.41
CA TYR A 6 25.73 60.61 16.09
C TYR A 6 26.47 59.37 15.56
N ILE A 7 27.77 59.22 15.85
CA ILE A 7 28.58 58.06 15.40
C ILE A 7 28.18 56.81 16.19
N SER A 8 28.05 56.93 17.51
CA SER A 8 27.62 55.82 18.35
C SER A 8 26.18 55.40 18.05
N GLY A 9 25.29 56.37 17.84
CA GLY A 9 23.90 56.11 17.46
C GLY A 9 23.77 55.41 16.10
N THR A 10 24.50 55.88 15.08
CA THR A 10 24.49 55.25 13.75
C THR A 10 25.08 53.85 13.76
N PHE A 11 26.17 53.60 14.50
CA PHE A 11 26.76 52.27 14.59
C PHE A 11 25.81 51.25 15.25
N LEU A 12 25.09 51.69 16.29
CA LEU A 12 24.10 50.88 17.00
C LEU A 12 22.89 50.57 16.11
N ILE A 13 22.41 51.56 15.37
CA ILE A 13 21.30 51.40 14.41
C ILE A 13 21.69 50.46 13.27
N VAL A 14 22.87 50.63 12.66
CA VAL A 14 23.34 49.75 11.58
C VAL A 14 23.53 48.32 12.09
N SER A 15 24.10 48.14 13.28
CA SER A 15 24.27 46.81 13.88
C SER A 15 22.93 46.13 14.18
N LEU A 16 21.93 46.90 14.66
CA LEU A 16 20.56 46.40 14.87
C LEU A 16 19.87 46.01 13.55
N ILE A 17 20.03 46.82 12.51
CA ILE A 17 19.44 46.55 11.19
C ILE A 17 20.10 45.32 10.55
N SER A 18 21.44 45.24 10.55
CA SER A 18 22.17 44.10 10.00
C SER A 18 21.88 42.80 10.75
N ALA A 19 21.81 42.84 12.09
CA ALA A 19 21.39 41.69 12.88
C ALA A 19 19.94 41.29 12.56
N GLY A 20 19.02 42.26 12.43
CA GLY A 20 17.64 42.01 12.03
C GLY A 20 17.50 41.34 10.66
N ILE A 21 18.29 41.77 9.67
CA ILE A 21 18.31 41.20 8.31
C ILE A 21 18.87 39.77 8.34
N ILE A 22 19.96 39.52 9.05
CA ILE A 22 20.58 38.18 9.13
C ILE A 22 19.67 37.19 9.88
N LEU A 23 18.97 37.65 10.92
CA LEU A 23 17.96 36.87 11.66
C LEU A 23 16.72 36.58 10.80
N ALA A 24 16.38 37.45 9.84
CA ALA A 24 15.24 37.25 8.95
C ALA A 24 15.54 36.26 7.81
N VAL A 25 16.79 36.15 7.35
CA VAL A 25 17.15 35.45 6.09
C VAL A 25 17.95 34.15 6.33
N THR A 26 17.83 33.50 7.49
CA THR A 26 18.45 32.17 7.68
C THR A 26 17.48 31.06 7.25
N PRO A 27 17.64 30.44 6.06
CA PRO A 27 16.79 29.34 5.64
C PRO A 27 17.04 28.13 6.54
N SER A 28 16.01 27.70 7.27
CA SER A 28 15.98 26.40 7.92
C SER A 28 14.76 25.63 7.44
N LEU A 29 14.96 24.43 6.92
CA LEU A 29 13.91 23.48 6.59
C LEU A 29 13.28 23.03 7.91
N PHE A 30 12.02 23.40 8.16
CA PHE A 30 11.27 22.86 9.29
C PHE A 30 9.98 22.23 8.78
N PRO A 31 9.68 20.98 9.17
CA PRO A 31 8.41 20.37 8.81
C PRO A 31 7.27 21.10 9.53
N LEU A 32 6.33 21.64 8.76
CA LEU A 32 5.06 22.10 9.31
C LEU A 32 4.14 20.88 9.49
N GLU A 33 3.94 20.49 10.75
CA GLU A 33 2.98 19.46 11.13
C GLU A 33 1.57 20.07 11.24
N TYR A 34 0.62 19.43 10.58
CA TYR A 34 -0.79 19.77 10.67
C TYR A 34 -1.62 18.48 10.65
N PRO A 35 -2.79 18.48 11.31
CA PRO A 35 -3.66 17.32 11.35
C PRO A 35 -4.34 17.09 9.99
N GLY A 36 -4.08 15.94 9.37
CA GLY A 36 -4.85 15.40 8.25
C GLY A 36 -6.00 14.52 8.74
N LEU A 37 -7.07 14.42 7.95
CA LEU A 37 -8.24 13.58 8.22
C LEU A 37 -8.55 12.77 6.97
N THR A 38 -8.72 11.45 7.11
CA THR A 38 -9.26 10.59 6.07
C THR A 38 -10.39 9.73 6.62
N TYR A 39 -11.24 9.24 5.72
CA TYR A 39 -12.41 8.43 6.03
C TYR A 39 -12.41 7.16 5.20
N PHE A 40 -12.82 6.05 5.80
CA PHE A 40 -12.99 4.74 5.16
C PHE A 40 -14.39 4.20 5.40
N PHE A 41 -14.86 3.37 4.47
CA PHE A 41 -16.15 2.68 4.54
C PHE A 41 -15.88 1.17 4.51
N PRO A 42 -15.75 0.53 5.67
CA PRO A 42 -15.29 -0.85 5.72
C PRO A 42 -16.39 -1.89 5.46
N GLU A 43 -17.65 -1.50 5.62
CA GLU A 43 -18.80 -2.23 5.13
C GLU A 43 -19.32 -1.44 3.95
N HIS A 44 -19.46 -2.07 2.79
CA HIS A 44 -20.15 -1.45 1.66
C HIS A 44 -21.61 -1.87 1.76
N VAL A 45 -22.34 -1.22 2.66
CA VAL A 45 -23.79 -1.26 2.70
C VAL A 45 -24.29 -0.35 1.59
N ILE A 46 -24.14 -0.78 0.34
CA ILE A 46 -24.99 -0.21 -0.70
C ILE A 46 -26.41 -0.51 -0.23
N GLN A 47 -27.15 0.55 0.13
CA GLN A 47 -28.56 0.43 0.51
C GLN A 47 -29.24 -0.50 -0.48
N LEU A 48 -29.95 -1.47 0.08
CA LEU A 48 -30.72 -2.53 -0.57
C LEU A 48 -31.87 -1.96 -1.42
N ASP A 49 -31.60 -1.06 -2.36
CA ASP A 49 -32.55 -0.70 -3.40
C ASP A 49 -32.54 -1.80 -4.46
N ASP A 50 -33.73 -2.29 -4.80
CA ASP A 50 -34.01 -3.42 -5.69
C ASP A 50 -33.51 -3.23 -7.15
N TYR A 51 -32.82 -2.13 -7.46
CA TYR A 51 -32.37 -1.75 -8.80
C TYR A 51 -30.85 -1.84 -9.03
N ALA A 52 -30.04 -2.20 -8.04
CA ALA A 52 -28.59 -2.33 -8.22
C ALA A 52 -28.22 -3.64 -8.93
N VAL A 53 -28.11 -3.61 -10.26
CA VAL A 53 -27.75 -4.75 -11.13
C VAL A 53 -26.25 -5.11 -11.04
N ASP A 54 -25.44 -4.31 -10.35
CA ASP A 54 -23.97 -4.40 -10.33
C ASP A 54 -23.38 -4.67 -8.93
N ARG A 55 -23.84 -5.73 -8.23
CA ARG A 55 -23.30 -6.06 -6.89
C ARG A 55 -22.03 -6.91 -6.97
N CYS A 56 -20.99 -6.57 -6.19
CA CYS A 56 -19.76 -7.37 -6.05
C CYS A 56 -20.01 -8.72 -5.37
N PHE A 57 -21.04 -8.77 -4.53
CA PHE A 57 -21.42 -9.94 -3.76
C PHE A 57 -22.88 -10.29 -4.00
N THR A 58 -23.19 -11.59 -3.99
CA THR A 58 -24.56 -12.08 -4.01
C THR A 58 -24.90 -12.72 -2.67
N ASP A 59 -26.04 -12.30 -2.13
CA ASP A 59 -26.65 -12.97 -0.99
C ASP A 59 -27.26 -14.30 -1.46
N GLY A 60 -26.92 -15.40 -0.80
CA GLY A 60 -27.42 -16.73 -1.16
C GLY A 60 -26.61 -17.48 -2.21
N GLY A 61 -25.52 -16.88 -2.74
CA GLY A 61 -24.56 -17.57 -3.64
C GLY A 61 -25.05 -17.81 -5.07
N ALA A 62 -26.25 -17.35 -5.44
CA ALA A 62 -26.74 -17.46 -6.80
C ALA A 62 -25.93 -16.54 -7.73
N GLY A 63 -25.51 -17.05 -8.89
CA GLY A 63 -24.72 -16.28 -9.87
C GLY A 63 -23.27 -16.02 -9.47
N SER A 64 -22.80 -16.59 -8.35
CA SER A 64 -21.42 -16.41 -7.90
C SER A 64 -20.43 -17.17 -8.76
N VAL A 65 -19.17 -16.75 -8.70
CA VAL A 65 -18.03 -17.50 -9.23
C VAL A 65 -18.01 -18.89 -8.60
N ASP A 66 -18.00 -19.94 -9.44
CA ASP A 66 -17.88 -21.33 -8.99
C ASP A 66 -16.73 -21.49 -7.99
N GLY A 67 -17.06 -22.08 -6.83
CA GLY A 67 -16.12 -22.31 -5.72
C GLY A 67 -16.04 -21.16 -4.71
N LEU A 68 -16.46 -19.92 -5.01
CA LEU A 68 -16.30 -18.76 -4.11
C LEU A 68 -17.61 -18.38 -3.41
N VAL A 69 -18.11 -19.29 -2.57
CA VAL A 69 -19.30 -19.07 -1.74
C VAL A 69 -18.98 -19.46 -0.29
N TRP A 70 -18.98 -18.49 0.61
CA TRP A 70 -18.76 -18.69 2.04
C TRP A 70 -20.07 -18.85 2.79
N ASN A 71 -20.06 -19.70 3.81
CA ASN A 71 -21.15 -19.78 4.78
C ASN A 71 -20.85 -18.84 5.94
N LEU A 72 -21.67 -17.80 6.10
CA LEU A 72 -21.51 -16.84 7.19
C LEU A 72 -21.96 -17.44 8.51
N SER A 73 -21.40 -16.96 9.61
CA SER A 73 -21.85 -17.35 10.97
C SER A 73 -23.34 -17.07 11.23
N SER A 74 -23.93 -16.15 10.46
CA SER A 74 -25.37 -15.84 10.45
C SER A 74 -26.25 -16.88 9.76
N GLY A 75 -25.66 -17.90 9.12
CA GLY A 75 -26.36 -18.91 8.32
C GLY A 75 -26.73 -18.46 6.91
N LYS A 76 -26.35 -17.23 6.52
CA LYS A 76 -26.47 -16.72 5.15
C LYS A 76 -25.26 -17.15 4.32
N LEU A 77 -25.44 -17.25 3.00
CA LEU A 77 -24.33 -17.47 2.07
C LEU A 77 -23.87 -16.14 1.48
N LEU A 78 -22.56 -15.94 1.42
CA LEU A 78 -21.93 -14.80 0.73
C LEU A 78 -21.14 -15.34 -0.46
N GLY A 79 -21.50 -14.92 -1.67
CA GLY A 79 -20.79 -15.34 -2.87
C GLY A 79 -20.25 -14.17 -3.68
N VAL A 80 -19.14 -14.38 -4.39
CA VAL A 80 -18.51 -13.34 -5.24
C VAL A 80 -19.17 -13.33 -6.60
N ASN A 81 -19.72 -12.18 -7.01
CA ASN A 81 -20.37 -12.03 -8.30
C ASN A 81 -19.36 -11.77 -9.42
N ALA A 82 -19.26 -12.67 -10.39
CA ALA A 82 -18.33 -12.53 -11.51
C ALA A 82 -18.75 -11.42 -12.49
N THR A 83 -20.06 -11.15 -12.59
CA THR A 83 -20.62 -10.23 -13.59
C THR A 83 -20.92 -8.84 -13.02
N GLY A 84 -20.84 -8.66 -11.70
CA GLY A 84 -20.99 -7.34 -11.09
C GLY A 84 -19.77 -6.46 -11.36
N SER A 85 -19.98 -5.16 -11.52
CA SER A 85 -18.89 -4.18 -11.65
C SER A 85 -18.18 -3.98 -10.31
N CYS A 86 -17.26 -4.89 -9.96
CA CYS A 86 -16.53 -4.90 -8.69
C CYS A 86 -15.05 -4.52 -8.84
N GLU A 87 -14.47 -3.97 -7.78
CA GLU A 87 -13.05 -3.61 -7.68
C GLU A 87 -12.15 -4.81 -7.96
N LEU A 88 -12.61 -6.01 -7.59
CA LEU A 88 -11.90 -7.28 -7.83
C LEU A 88 -11.64 -7.55 -9.32
N GLN A 89 -12.47 -7.04 -10.24
CA GLN A 89 -12.23 -7.18 -11.68
C GLN A 89 -11.00 -6.41 -12.17
N ARG A 90 -10.48 -5.49 -11.35
CA ARG A 90 -9.32 -4.68 -11.68
C ARG A 90 -8.00 -5.30 -11.18
N VAL A 91 -8.03 -6.36 -10.37
CA VAL A 91 -6.82 -7.00 -9.83
C VAL A 91 -5.92 -7.52 -10.95
N LEU A 92 -6.48 -8.26 -11.91
CA LEU A 92 -5.73 -8.79 -13.07
C LEU A 92 -5.05 -7.67 -13.89
N PRO A 93 -5.75 -6.63 -14.39
CA PRO A 93 -5.10 -5.58 -15.17
C PRO A 93 -4.08 -4.78 -14.35
N PHE A 94 -4.29 -4.60 -13.04
CA PHE A 94 -3.29 -3.96 -12.19
C PHE A 94 -2.04 -4.83 -12.02
N LEU A 95 -2.18 -6.14 -11.83
CA LEU A 95 -1.02 -7.03 -11.69
C LEU A 95 -0.22 -7.13 -13.00
N ALA A 96 -0.92 -7.16 -14.14
CA ALA A 96 -0.29 -7.13 -15.46
C ALA A 96 0.50 -5.82 -15.68
N GLN A 97 0.00 -4.68 -15.17
CA GLN A 97 0.70 -3.40 -15.24
C GLN A 97 1.74 -3.21 -14.14
N SER A 98 1.59 -3.83 -12.96
CA SER A 98 2.51 -3.66 -11.83
C SER A 98 3.91 -4.15 -12.17
N ASN A 99 4.02 -5.16 -13.02
CA ASN A 99 5.30 -5.66 -13.54
C ASN A 99 6.02 -4.64 -14.43
N ALA A 100 5.30 -3.66 -15.02
CA ALA A 100 5.88 -2.55 -15.79
C ALA A 100 6.57 -1.50 -14.90
N PHE A 101 6.35 -1.56 -13.58
CA PHE A 101 6.95 -0.66 -12.58
C PHE A 101 8.00 -1.37 -11.74
N THR A 102 8.70 -2.36 -12.31
CA THR A 102 9.86 -3.03 -11.71
C THR A 102 10.93 -1.99 -11.39
N LEU A 103 10.83 -1.43 -10.19
CA LEU A 103 11.87 -0.65 -9.57
C LEU A 103 12.90 -1.63 -9.04
N ASP A 104 14.18 -1.41 -9.35
CA ASP A 104 15.33 -2.17 -8.83
C ASP A 104 15.53 -1.96 -7.30
N ASP A 105 14.46 -1.85 -6.53
CA ASP A 105 14.48 -1.68 -5.09
C ASP A 105 13.93 -2.96 -4.42
N PRO A 106 14.76 -3.68 -3.65
CA PRO A 106 14.34 -4.92 -3.02
C PRO A 106 13.26 -4.73 -1.96
N ASP A 107 13.01 -3.52 -1.46
CA ASP A 107 12.00 -3.28 -0.41
C ASP A 107 10.60 -3.03 -0.98
N LEU A 108 10.46 -2.84 -2.29
CA LEU A 108 9.18 -2.62 -2.95
C LEU A 108 8.47 -3.94 -3.27
N ALA A 109 7.15 -3.93 -3.15
CA ALA A 109 6.29 -5.08 -3.45
C ALA A 109 5.62 -4.94 -4.81
N TYR A 110 4.99 -3.80 -5.05
CA TYR A 110 4.26 -3.49 -6.29
C TYR A 110 4.09 -1.96 -6.43
N SER A 111 3.52 -1.52 -7.54
CA SER A 111 3.14 -0.12 -7.77
C SER A 111 1.66 -0.04 -8.15
N MET A 112 0.95 0.92 -7.58
CA MET A 112 -0.46 1.20 -7.88
C MET A 112 -0.62 2.66 -8.27
N GLY A 113 -1.23 2.92 -9.43
CA GLY A 113 -1.44 4.29 -9.92
C GLY A 113 -0.14 5.10 -10.07
N GLY A 114 1.00 4.42 -10.27
CA GLY A 114 2.33 5.04 -10.34
C GLY A 114 3.02 5.25 -8.99
N VAL A 115 2.37 4.92 -7.87
CA VAL A 115 2.98 5.00 -6.54
C VAL A 115 3.53 3.64 -6.11
N PRO A 116 4.85 3.54 -5.86
CA PRO A 116 5.44 2.33 -5.31
C PRO A 116 5.01 2.07 -3.87
N VAL A 117 4.67 0.82 -3.59
CA VAL A 117 4.27 0.32 -2.27
C VAL A 117 5.35 -0.60 -1.74
N ASN A 118 5.90 -0.25 -0.57
CA ASN A 118 6.84 -1.09 0.15
C ASN A 118 6.16 -2.37 0.65
N LYS A 119 6.91 -3.47 0.74
CA LYS A 119 6.46 -4.74 1.34
C LYS A 119 5.84 -4.58 2.73
N SER A 120 6.32 -3.65 3.54
CA SER A 120 5.75 -3.38 4.87
C SER A 120 4.45 -2.58 4.86
N ALA A 121 3.94 -2.21 3.69
CA ALA A 121 2.73 -1.42 3.50
C ALA A 121 1.75 -2.08 2.49
N MET A 122 1.90 -3.38 2.24
CA MET A 122 1.02 -4.11 1.33
C MET A 122 -0.43 -4.07 1.81
N GLY A 123 -1.37 -3.96 0.87
CA GLY A 123 -2.79 -3.85 1.18
C GLY A 123 -3.21 -2.46 1.64
N VAL A 124 -2.32 -1.46 1.61
CA VAL A 124 -2.68 -0.06 1.84
C VAL A 124 -3.89 0.33 0.96
N PRO A 125 -4.90 1.01 1.52
CA PRO A 125 -6.05 1.46 0.75
C PRO A 125 -5.64 2.26 -0.49
N PHE A 126 -6.22 1.95 -1.64
CA PHE A 126 -5.91 2.59 -2.91
C PHE A 126 -7.16 2.84 -3.79
N GLU A 127 -7.37 4.10 -4.18
CA GLU A 127 -8.41 4.50 -5.13
C GLU A 127 -7.79 5.00 -6.46
N VAL A 128 -8.51 4.80 -7.57
CA VAL A 128 -8.11 5.22 -8.92
C VAL A 128 -9.06 6.31 -9.39
N PRO A 129 -8.59 7.45 -9.96
CA PRO A 129 -7.22 7.76 -10.40
C PRO A 129 -6.25 8.20 -9.28
N TYR A 130 -5.00 8.54 -9.61
CA TYR A 130 -3.94 8.93 -8.66
C TYR A 130 -4.38 10.02 -7.67
N GLU A 131 -5.20 10.99 -8.09
CA GLU A 131 -5.73 12.03 -7.18
C GLU A 131 -6.54 11.42 -6.02
N ALA A 132 -7.13 10.25 -6.24
CA ALA A 132 -7.89 9.50 -5.25
C ALA A 132 -6.98 8.67 -4.33
N PHE A 133 -5.82 8.20 -4.82
CA PHE A 133 -4.83 7.53 -3.96
C PHE A 133 -4.33 8.43 -2.84
N VAL A 134 -4.14 9.72 -3.13
CA VAL A 134 -3.72 10.65 -2.08
C VAL A 134 -4.87 11.06 -1.15
N GLY A 135 -6.11 10.97 -1.63
CA GLY A 135 -7.32 11.03 -0.81
C GLY A 135 -7.31 10.01 0.34
N ALA A 136 -6.81 8.80 0.11
CA ALA A 136 -6.66 7.77 1.15
C ALA A 136 -5.64 8.15 2.25
N PHE A 137 -4.72 9.08 1.96
CA PHE A 137 -3.83 9.69 2.96
C PHE A 137 -4.40 10.97 3.59
N GLY A 138 -5.68 11.28 3.33
CA GLY A 138 -6.36 12.48 3.81
C GLY A 138 -6.02 13.74 3.04
N LEU A 139 -5.41 13.60 1.85
CA LEU A 139 -5.13 14.71 0.94
C LEU A 139 -6.25 14.79 -0.10
N HIS A 140 -7.44 15.17 0.35
CA HIS A 140 -8.51 15.52 -0.56
C HIS A 140 -8.16 16.85 -1.23
N THR A 141 -8.05 16.83 -2.57
CA THR A 141 -7.60 17.94 -3.43
C THR A 141 -8.41 19.24 -3.34
N LEU A 142 -9.54 19.24 -2.62
CA LEU A 142 -10.41 20.40 -2.50
C LEU A 142 -9.84 21.45 -1.53
N GLY A 143 -9.25 22.51 -2.09
CA GLY A 143 -8.84 23.71 -1.35
C GLY A 143 -7.36 23.79 -0.98
N GLU A 144 -6.51 22.94 -1.56
CA GLU A 144 -5.07 22.99 -1.30
C GLU A 144 -4.44 24.28 -1.85
N PRO A 145 -3.51 24.92 -1.10
CA PRO A 145 -2.78 26.07 -1.58
C PRO A 145 -1.90 25.71 -2.78
N VAL A 146 -1.73 26.65 -3.71
CA VAL A 146 -0.82 26.52 -4.85
C VAL A 146 0.59 26.17 -4.35
N GLY A 147 1.14 25.04 -4.80
CA GLY A 147 2.48 24.56 -4.39
C GLY A 147 2.49 23.46 -3.32
N PHE A 148 1.33 23.08 -2.76
CA PHE A 148 1.22 22.03 -1.74
C PHE A 148 1.95 20.73 -2.13
N TRP A 149 1.72 20.21 -3.33
CA TRP A 149 2.37 18.99 -3.81
C TRP A 149 3.87 19.10 -4.04
N SER A 150 4.36 20.29 -4.42
CA SER A 150 5.80 20.50 -4.61
C SER A 150 6.56 20.60 -3.28
N GLU A 151 5.86 21.06 -2.24
CA GLU A 151 6.37 21.24 -0.88
C GLU A 151 6.10 20.02 0.02
N LEU A 152 5.23 19.10 -0.37
CA LEU A 152 4.94 17.91 0.42
C LEU A 152 6.16 16.99 0.49
N GLU A 153 6.68 16.80 1.71
CA GLU A 153 7.78 15.87 1.97
C GLU A 153 7.26 14.52 2.43
N SER A 154 6.26 14.51 3.30
CA SER A 154 5.58 13.27 3.65
C SER A 154 4.23 13.46 4.33
N VAL A 155 3.37 12.45 4.22
CA VAL A 155 2.16 12.29 5.05
C VAL A 155 2.27 11.02 5.85
N SER A 156 1.92 11.07 7.13
CA SER A 156 1.87 9.89 7.99
C SER A 156 0.48 9.68 8.55
N ILE A 157 -0.12 8.51 8.36
CA ILE A 157 -1.49 8.20 8.79
C ILE A 157 -1.65 6.71 9.10
N CYS A 158 -2.55 6.37 10.03
CA CYS A 158 -2.83 4.97 10.33
C CYS A 158 -3.78 4.37 9.30
N LEU A 159 -3.36 3.27 8.68
CA LEU A 159 -4.11 2.57 7.64
C LEU A 159 -4.07 1.06 7.90
N PRO A 160 -5.12 0.32 7.49
CA PRO A 160 -5.08 -1.13 7.48
C PRO A 160 -4.09 -1.62 6.40
N ILE A 161 -3.34 -2.66 6.73
CA ILE A 161 -2.40 -3.33 5.83
C ILE A 161 -2.40 -4.85 6.09
N LEU A 162 -1.79 -5.60 5.18
CA LEU A 162 -1.40 -6.99 5.37
C LEU A 162 0.01 -7.04 5.96
N GLU A 163 0.12 -7.15 7.28
CA GLU A 163 1.40 -7.16 7.98
C GLU A 163 2.13 -8.51 7.88
N THR A 164 1.38 -9.60 7.91
CA THR A 164 1.94 -10.95 7.80
C THR A 164 1.48 -11.63 6.52
N LYS A 165 2.14 -12.75 6.18
CA LYS A 165 1.81 -13.54 4.99
C LYS A 165 0.38 -14.11 5.09
N PRO A 166 -0.54 -13.77 4.17
CA PRO A 166 -1.86 -14.37 4.14
C PRO A 166 -1.88 -15.67 3.33
N VAL A 167 -0.85 -15.93 2.52
CA VAL A 167 -0.76 -17.11 1.64
C VAL A 167 0.29 -18.07 2.17
N SER A 168 -0.01 -19.37 2.16
CA SER A 168 0.98 -20.43 2.37
C SER A 168 0.69 -21.62 1.45
N CYS A 169 1.70 -22.06 0.71
CA CYS A 169 1.60 -23.13 -0.27
C CYS A 169 2.28 -24.41 0.20
N PHE A 170 1.64 -25.54 -0.09
CA PHE A 170 2.06 -26.88 0.30
C PHE A 170 2.04 -27.80 -0.92
N LYS A 171 3.07 -28.63 -1.07
CA LYS A 171 3.10 -29.66 -2.12
C LYS A 171 2.16 -30.80 -1.75
N THR A 172 0.88 -30.63 -2.04
CA THR A 172 -0.21 -31.56 -1.77
C THR A 172 -1.26 -31.50 -2.88
N GLY A 173 -2.01 -32.58 -3.05
CA GLY A 173 -3.10 -32.69 -4.02
C GLY A 173 -2.92 -33.87 -4.95
N SER A 174 -3.98 -34.19 -5.69
CA SER A 174 -3.98 -35.24 -6.70
C SER A 174 -4.42 -34.68 -8.05
N ILE A 175 -3.72 -35.11 -9.11
CA ILE A 175 -4.05 -34.78 -10.49
C ILE A 175 -4.64 -36.01 -11.16
N PHE A 176 -5.72 -35.79 -11.90
CA PHE A 176 -6.34 -36.80 -12.72
C PHE A 176 -6.55 -36.25 -14.14
N LEU A 177 -5.95 -36.93 -15.12
CA LEU A 177 -6.14 -36.62 -16.53
C LEU A 177 -7.08 -37.66 -17.16
N SER A 178 -8.22 -37.21 -17.67
CA SER A 178 -9.15 -38.03 -18.44
C SER A 178 -9.32 -37.43 -19.83
N ARG A 179 -8.69 -38.06 -20.82
CA ARG A 179 -8.60 -37.56 -22.21
C ARG A 179 -8.00 -36.15 -22.23
N ARG A 180 -8.83 -35.12 -22.47
CA ARG A 180 -8.44 -33.70 -22.50
C ARG A 180 -8.90 -32.92 -21.27
N ASN A 181 -9.56 -33.57 -20.32
CA ASN A 181 -10.00 -32.96 -19.08
C ASN A 181 -8.95 -33.22 -17.99
N LEU A 182 -8.37 -32.15 -17.46
CA LEU A 182 -7.45 -32.19 -16.34
C LEU A 182 -8.19 -31.74 -15.09
N THR A 183 -8.11 -32.55 -14.04
CA THR A 183 -8.73 -32.28 -12.75
C THR A 183 -7.65 -32.29 -11.68
N VAL A 184 -7.66 -31.28 -10.82
CA VAL A 184 -6.88 -31.25 -9.58
C VAL A 184 -7.81 -31.21 -8.39
N SER A 185 -7.46 -31.94 -7.34
CA SER A 185 -8.19 -31.94 -6.09
C SER A 185 -7.26 -31.94 -4.89
N SER A 186 -7.65 -31.21 -3.84
CA SER A 186 -6.98 -31.21 -2.54
C SER A 186 -7.92 -30.70 -1.46
N ASN A 187 -7.98 -31.39 -0.33
CA ASN A 187 -8.74 -30.97 0.86
C ASN A 187 -10.20 -30.53 0.56
N GLY A 188 -10.89 -31.25 -0.33
CA GLY A 188 -12.28 -30.93 -0.71
C GLY A 188 -12.43 -29.84 -1.78
N CYS A 189 -11.37 -29.09 -2.09
CA CYS A 189 -11.36 -28.18 -3.22
C CYS A 189 -11.01 -28.91 -4.52
N VAL A 190 -11.81 -28.72 -5.56
CA VAL A 190 -11.66 -29.39 -6.86
C VAL A 190 -11.76 -28.37 -7.98
N ALA A 191 -10.80 -28.41 -8.91
CA ALA A 191 -10.80 -27.63 -10.13
C ALA A 191 -10.64 -28.56 -11.33
N SER A 192 -11.44 -28.35 -12.37
CA SER A 192 -11.38 -29.15 -13.59
C SER A 192 -11.51 -28.27 -14.81
N THR A 193 -10.72 -28.55 -15.85
CA THR A 193 -10.86 -27.86 -17.13
C THR A 193 -10.56 -28.77 -18.30
N MET A 194 -11.36 -28.61 -19.36
CA MET A 194 -11.15 -29.25 -20.64
C MET A 194 -10.33 -28.34 -21.57
N PHE A 195 -9.20 -28.86 -22.06
CA PHE A 195 -8.34 -28.17 -23.00
C PHE A 195 -8.73 -28.49 -24.45
N TYR A 196 -9.01 -27.47 -25.24
CA TYR A 196 -9.42 -27.65 -26.64
C TYR A 196 -8.26 -27.47 -27.61
N SER A 197 -7.32 -26.58 -27.28
CA SER A 197 -6.25 -26.15 -28.19
C SER A 197 -4.98 -26.97 -28.11
N VAL A 198 -4.76 -27.70 -27.01
CA VAL A 198 -3.58 -28.55 -26.80
C VAL A 198 -3.98 -29.98 -26.45
N ASP A 199 -3.06 -30.91 -26.67
CA ASP A 199 -3.15 -32.24 -26.07
C ASP A 199 -2.37 -32.25 -24.74
N PRO A 200 -3.05 -32.21 -23.59
CA PRO A 200 -2.41 -32.21 -22.28
C PRO A 200 -1.44 -33.39 -22.08
N SER A 201 -1.69 -34.52 -22.75
CA SER A 201 -0.83 -35.70 -22.63
C SER A 201 0.55 -35.56 -23.29
N SER A 202 0.75 -34.54 -24.14
CA SER A 202 2.01 -34.34 -24.88
C SER A 202 2.58 -32.93 -24.83
N GLN A 203 1.76 -31.89 -24.59
CA GLN A 203 2.17 -30.48 -24.75
C GLN A 203 2.31 -29.71 -23.43
N GLY A 204 2.00 -30.34 -22.30
CA GLY A 204 1.94 -29.67 -21.00
C GLY A 204 0.65 -28.86 -20.83
N ALA A 205 0.14 -28.81 -19.61
CA ALA A 205 -1.07 -28.07 -19.28
C ALA A 205 -1.11 -27.75 -17.79
N THR A 206 -1.89 -26.75 -17.40
CA THR A 206 -2.10 -26.38 -15.99
C THR A 206 -3.57 -26.12 -15.74
N VAL A 207 -4.11 -26.69 -14.67
CA VAL A 207 -5.43 -26.37 -14.14
C VAL A 207 -5.25 -25.71 -12.78
N ALA A 208 -5.98 -24.63 -12.54
CA ALA A 208 -6.02 -23.95 -11.27
C ALA A 208 -7.46 -23.65 -10.87
N GLY A 209 -7.73 -23.58 -9.58
CA GLY A 209 -9.03 -23.15 -9.09
C GLY A 209 -8.99 -22.76 -7.63
N ILE A 210 -10.08 -22.20 -7.15
CA ILE A 210 -10.20 -21.62 -5.82
C ILE A 210 -11.53 -22.03 -5.20
N CYS A 211 -11.49 -22.37 -3.92
CA CYS A 211 -12.66 -22.71 -3.14
C CYS A 211 -12.69 -21.90 -1.84
N ALA A 212 -13.86 -21.37 -1.50
CA ALA A 212 -14.14 -20.81 -0.19
C ALA A 212 -14.09 -21.93 0.86
N ASN A 213 -13.54 -21.64 2.03
CA ASN A 213 -13.58 -22.53 3.19
C ASN A 213 -14.72 -22.10 4.14
N ASP A 214 -14.86 -22.80 5.27
CA ASP A 214 -15.94 -22.57 6.24
C ASP A 214 -15.91 -21.20 6.93
N GLN A 215 -14.79 -20.47 6.87
CA GLN A 215 -14.62 -19.16 7.52
C GLN A 215 -14.40 -18.05 6.49
N GLU A 216 -15.03 -16.89 6.69
CA GLU A 216 -14.83 -15.73 5.82
C GLU A 216 -13.36 -15.26 5.88
N GLY A 217 -12.80 -14.89 4.73
CA GLY A 217 -11.39 -14.51 4.65
C GLY A 217 -10.44 -15.68 4.52
N THR A 218 -10.97 -16.90 4.40
CA THR A 218 -10.17 -18.10 4.12
C THR A 218 -10.59 -18.75 2.80
N SER A 219 -9.61 -19.15 2.01
CA SER A 219 -9.84 -19.87 0.76
C SER A 219 -8.71 -20.86 0.48
N THR A 220 -9.01 -21.88 -0.31
CA THR A 220 -8.08 -22.90 -0.76
C THR A 220 -7.90 -22.76 -2.26
N ILE A 221 -6.67 -22.56 -2.71
CA ILE A 221 -6.30 -22.56 -4.12
C ILE A 221 -5.61 -23.90 -4.42
N VAL A 222 -6.02 -24.53 -5.51
CA VAL A 222 -5.42 -25.78 -6.00
C VAL A 222 -4.80 -25.54 -7.36
N PHE A 223 -3.59 -26.08 -7.56
CA PHE A 223 -2.92 -26.09 -8.86
C PHE A 223 -2.53 -27.51 -9.22
N GLY A 224 -2.76 -27.89 -10.47
CA GLY A 224 -2.30 -29.14 -11.04
C GLY A 224 -1.71 -28.92 -12.42
N SER A 225 -0.46 -29.32 -12.60
CA SER A 225 0.27 -29.13 -13.84
C SER A 225 0.88 -30.44 -14.32
N ILE A 226 1.04 -30.57 -15.64
CA ILE A 226 1.62 -31.73 -16.31
C ILE A 226 2.63 -31.29 -17.38
N GLY A 227 3.54 -32.18 -17.76
CA GLY A 227 4.57 -31.93 -18.77
C GLY A 227 5.50 -30.79 -18.38
N ALA A 228 5.87 -29.94 -19.35
CA ALA A 228 6.76 -28.81 -19.11
C ALA A 228 6.22 -27.82 -18.06
N HIS A 229 4.90 -27.60 -18.02
CA HIS A 229 4.28 -26.70 -17.03
C HIS A 229 4.40 -27.25 -15.60
N ALA A 230 4.52 -28.58 -15.41
CA ALA A 230 4.73 -29.16 -14.09
C ALA A 230 6.09 -28.74 -13.51
N THR A 231 7.14 -28.80 -14.32
CA THR A 231 8.49 -28.39 -13.89
C THR A 231 8.54 -26.91 -13.59
N GLU A 232 7.98 -26.08 -14.47
CA GLU A 232 7.94 -24.63 -14.29
C GLU A 232 7.18 -24.22 -13.01
N LEU A 233 5.97 -24.76 -12.80
CA LEU A 233 5.20 -24.49 -11.60
C LEU A 233 5.93 -24.98 -10.35
N SER A 234 6.57 -26.14 -10.41
CA SER A 234 7.37 -26.70 -9.31
C SER A 234 8.52 -25.78 -8.93
N ASP A 235 9.25 -25.25 -9.90
CA ASP A 235 10.36 -24.31 -9.68
C ASP A 235 9.84 -22.98 -9.12
N PHE A 236 8.74 -22.45 -9.67
CA PHE A 236 8.13 -21.19 -9.23
C PHE A 236 7.57 -21.26 -7.80
N ALA A 237 7.02 -22.42 -7.43
CA ALA A 237 6.53 -22.71 -6.10
C ALA A 237 7.65 -23.08 -5.09
N GLY A 238 8.92 -23.11 -5.51
CA GLY A 238 10.04 -23.42 -4.63
C GLY A 238 10.23 -24.91 -4.31
N PHE A 239 9.64 -25.79 -5.11
CA PHE A 239 9.78 -27.25 -5.02
C PHE A 239 10.60 -27.81 -6.19
N ALA A 240 11.65 -27.09 -6.60
CA ALA A 240 12.42 -27.44 -7.79
C ALA A 240 12.89 -28.90 -7.81
N GLY A 241 12.74 -29.56 -8.95
CA GLY A 241 13.09 -30.98 -9.13
C GLY A 241 12.18 -31.98 -8.41
N GLN A 242 11.02 -31.56 -7.90
CA GLN A 242 10.09 -32.44 -7.19
C GLN A 242 8.84 -32.82 -7.99
N THR A 243 8.93 -32.91 -9.32
CA THR A 243 7.87 -33.44 -10.17
C THR A 243 7.82 -34.98 -10.07
N GLN A 244 6.63 -35.56 -10.21
CA GLN A 244 6.45 -37.02 -10.23
C GLN A 244 5.71 -37.41 -11.50
N ASN A 245 6.32 -38.27 -12.34
CA ASN A 245 5.76 -38.67 -13.64
C ASN A 245 5.36 -37.47 -14.51
N ASP A 246 6.20 -36.43 -14.56
CA ASP A 246 5.91 -35.17 -15.24
C ASP A 246 4.61 -34.48 -14.77
N THR A 247 4.18 -34.75 -13.54
CA THR A 247 3.04 -34.07 -12.90
C THR A 247 3.47 -33.36 -11.64
N PHE A 248 2.79 -32.26 -11.32
CA PHE A 248 3.02 -31.49 -10.11
C PHE A 248 1.73 -30.86 -9.62
N ALA A 249 1.36 -31.18 -8.37
CA ALA A 249 0.19 -30.64 -7.70
C ALA A 249 0.60 -29.90 -6.43
N LEU A 250 -0.04 -28.77 -6.17
CA LEU A 250 0.14 -28.03 -4.93
C LEU A 250 -1.17 -27.38 -4.49
N THR A 251 -1.24 -27.06 -3.21
CA THR A 251 -2.37 -26.38 -2.59
C THR A 251 -1.87 -25.17 -1.85
N CYS A 252 -2.50 -24.01 -2.04
CA CYS A 252 -2.23 -22.81 -1.25
C CYS A 252 -3.44 -22.49 -0.38
N ALA A 253 -3.20 -22.22 0.89
CA ALA A 253 -4.21 -21.68 1.80
C ALA A 253 -4.08 -20.16 1.86
N ILE A 254 -5.21 -19.48 1.84
CA ILE A 254 -5.33 -18.05 2.14
C ILE A 254 -6.00 -17.91 3.51
N ASP A 255 -5.39 -17.14 4.41
CA ASP A 255 -5.95 -16.69 5.68
C ASP A 255 -5.63 -15.22 5.92
N LEU A 256 -6.68 -14.39 5.85
CA LEU A 256 -6.56 -12.95 5.97
C LEU A 256 -6.66 -12.44 7.39
N ARG A 257 -7.44 -13.09 8.26
CA ARG A 257 -7.86 -12.47 9.52
C ARG A 257 -6.67 -12.25 10.44
N SER A 258 -5.73 -13.19 10.48
CA SER A 258 -4.47 -13.04 11.23
C SER A 258 -3.47 -12.09 10.57
N SER A 259 -3.71 -11.69 9.32
CA SER A 259 -2.76 -10.93 8.50
C SER A 259 -3.03 -9.44 8.48
N ILE A 260 -4.25 -9.01 8.81
CA ILE A 260 -4.64 -7.60 8.83
C ILE A 260 -4.11 -6.93 10.11
N ALA A 261 -3.46 -5.78 9.95
CA ALA A 261 -3.06 -4.93 11.05
C ALA A 261 -3.26 -3.47 10.69
N ILE A 262 -3.51 -2.63 11.71
CA ILE A 262 -3.51 -1.18 11.54
C ILE A 262 -2.10 -0.68 11.86
N ARG A 263 -1.46 0.00 10.91
CA ARG A 263 -0.11 0.54 11.08
C ARG A 263 -0.06 1.99 10.59
N ARG A 264 0.82 2.77 11.22
CA ARG A 264 1.15 4.10 10.72
C ARG A 264 1.98 3.94 9.46
N LEU A 265 1.41 4.39 8.34
CA LEU A 265 2.08 4.42 7.05
C LEU A 265 2.52 5.84 6.75
N LYS A 266 3.59 5.93 5.96
CA LYS A 266 4.17 7.18 5.49
C LYS A 266 4.16 7.18 3.96
N LEU A 267 3.43 8.10 3.36
CA LEU A 267 3.61 8.50 1.98
C LEU A 267 4.76 9.51 1.98
N ALA A 268 5.97 9.10 1.59
CA ALA A 268 7.17 9.93 1.66
C ALA A 268 7.75 10.17 0.28
N ARG A 269 8.34 11.36 0.08
CA ARG A 269 9.06 11.68 -1.14
C ARG A 269 10.20 10.68 -1.35
N TYR A 270 10.12 9.95 -2.45
CA TYR A 270 11.11 9.01 -2.93
C TYR A 270 12.40 9.74 -3.29
N SER A 271 13.55 9.13 -2.99
CA SER A 271 14.85 9.77 -3.17
C SER A 271 15.06 10.26 -4.61
N ARG A 272 15.57 11.50 -4.76
CA ARG A 272 15.76 12.15 -6.06
C ARG A 272 16.59 11.34 -7.06
N LYS A 273 17.44 10.43 -6.57
CA LYS A 273 18.31 9.55 -7.36
C LYS A 273 17.56 8.56 -8.25
N TYR A 274 16.30 8.25 -7.94
CA TYR A 274 15.52 7.24 -8.67
C TYR A 274 14.43 7.85 -9.55
N LEU A 275 14.30 9.18 -9.58
CA LEU A 275 13.21 9.88 -10.26
C LEU A 275 13.36 9.85 -11.77
N ASP A 276 14.60 9.79 -12.28
CA ASP A 276 14.88 9.64 -13.71
C ASP A 276 14.32 8.32 -14.28
N LYS A 277 13.99 7.34 -13.42
CA LYS A 277 13.37 6.07 -13.80
C LYS A 277 11.84 6.07 -13.69
N ILE A 278 11.22 7.09 -13.07
CA ILE A 278 9.78 7.14 -12.78
C ILE A 278 9.16 8.29 -13.59
N ASN A 279 8.39 7.96 -14.62
CA ASN A 279 7.83 8.92 -15.58
C ASN A 279 6.59 9.68 -15.06
N TYR A 280 6.59 10.13 -13.81
CA TYR A 280 5.43 10.77 -13.17
C TYR A 280 5.80 12.04 -12.38
N ASN A 281 4.87 13.00 -12.38
CA ASN A 281 5.00 14.32 -11.74
C ASN A 281 5.13 14.27 -10.22
N PHE A 282 4.89 13.11 -9.59
CA PHE A 282 4.92 12.95 -8.14
C PHE A 282 5.82 11.79 -7.75
N HIS A 283 6.75 12.09 -6.86
CA HIS A 283 7.88 11.25 -6.50
C HIS A 283 7.66 10.68 -5.10
N PHE A 284 6.58 9.95 -4.84
CA PHE A 284 6.28 9.42 -3.50
C PHE A 284 6.29 7.89 -3.49
N ALA A 285 6.60 7.30 -2.35
CA ALA A 285 6.38 5.89 -2.08
C ALA A 285 5.69 5.72 -0.73
N VAL A 286 4.92 4.65 -0.61
CA VAL A 286 4.30 4.28 0.67
C VAL A 286 5.18 3.28 1.41
N THR A 287 5.47 3.59 2.65
CA THR A 287 6.24 2.73 3.56
C THR A 287 5.64 2.74 4.96
N ARG A 288 6.06 1.81 5.83
CA ARG A 288 5.67 1.83 7.25
C ARG A 288 6.50 2.87 8.00
N ASP A 289 5.85 3.70 8.81
CA ASP A 289 6.52 4.65 9.71
C ASP A 289 7.02 3.94 10.99
N ARG A 290 8.16 3.23 10.89
CA ARG A 290 8.69 2.43 12.02
C ARG A 290 9.20 3.25 13.21
N PHE A 291 9.38 4.56 13.06
CA PHE A 291 9.97 5.41 14.09
C PHE A 291 8.93 6.06 15.02
N ASN A 292 7.66 6.09 14.60
CA ASN A 292 6.55 6.68 15.35
C ASN A 292 5.36 5.71 15.42
N ASP A 293 5.54 4.55 16.07
CA ASP A 293 4.45 3.61 16.39
C ASP A 293 3.55 4.13 17.56
N LEU A 294 3.31 5.45 17.63
CA LEU A 294 2.33 6.04 18.55
C LEU A 294 0.93 5.50 18.23
N PRO A 295 0.04 5.37 19.23
CA PRO A 295 -1.30 4.84 19.02
C PRO A 295 -2.05 5.66 17.96
N CYS A 296 -2.71 4.95 17.05
CA CYS A 296 -3.52 5.56 16.00
C CYS A 296 -4.57 6.49 16.59
N LYS A 297 -4.63 7.72 16.09
CA LYS A 297 -5.65 8.71 16.44
C LYS A 297 -6.85 8.50 15.51
N GLY A 298 -8.05 8.35 16.06
CA GLY A 298 -9.28 8.07 15.30
C GLY A 298 -10.11 6.95 15.93
N ASN A 299 -11.17 6.51 15.26
CA ASN A 299 -12.04 5.41 15.67
C ASN A 299 -11.80 4.11 14.87
N MET A 300 -10.67 3.99 14.18
CA MET A 300 -10.29 2.79 13.41
C MET A 300 -9.91 1.63 14.33
N SER A 301 -10.54 0.47 14.10
CA SER A 301 -10.26 -0.78 14.82
C SER A 301 -10.13 -1.97 13.85
N LEU A 302 -9.47 -3.04 14.29
CA LEU A 302 -9.31 -4.24 13.47
C LEU A 302 -10.66 -4.84 13.09
N ASP A 303 -11.59 -4.89 14.04
CA ASP A 303 -12.96 -5.38 13.83
C ASP A 303 -13.69 -4.53 12.78
N SER A 304 -13.52 -3.20 12.85
CA SER A 304 -14.12 -2.32 11.84
C SER A 304 -13.55 -2.57 10.45
N MET A 305 -12.27 -2.95 10.29
CA MET A 305 -11.64 -3.11 8.96
C MET A 305 -11.72 -4.55 8.43
N SER A 306 -12.04 -5.53 9.28
CA SER A 306 -12.05 -6.97 8.96
C SER A 306 -13.47 -7.51 8.81
N THR A 307 -14.34 -6.77 8.10
CA THR A 307 -15.71 -7.18 7.82
C THR A 307 -15.75 -8.45 6.96
N SER A 308 -16.84 -9.23 7.01
CA SER A 308 -16.97 -10.47 6.23
C SER A 308 -16.80 -10.22 4.72
N THR A 309 -17.26 -9.08 4.21
CA THR A 309 -17.08 -8.68 2.81
C THR A 309 -15.64 -8.30 2.50
N ALA A 310 -14.95 -7.52 3.35
CA ALA A 310 -13.53 -7.20 3.17
C ALA A 310 -12.66 -8.47 3.13
N LEU A 311 -12.95 -9.39 4.06
CA LEU A 311 -12.31 -10.69 4.13
C LEU A 311 -12.60 -11.53 2.88
N ALA A 312 -13.84 -11.61 2.42
CA ALA A 312 -14.19 -12.33 1.19
C ALA A 312 -13.57 -11.73 -0.08
N VAL A 313 -13.46 -10.39 -0.18
CA VAL A 313 -12.73 -9.72 -1.27
C VAL A 313 -11.30 -10.20 -1.31
N GLY A 314 -10.54 -10.04 -0.22
CA GLY A 314 -9.13 -10.41 -0.24
C GLY A 314 -8.95 -11.90 -0.53
N ALA A 315 -9.81 -12.77 0.02
CA ALA A 315 -9.70 -14.22 -0.15
C ALA A 315 -10.08 -14.69 -1.56
N SER A 316 -10.88 -13.90 -2.29
CA SER A 316 -11.21 -14.17 -3.69
C SER A 316 -10.25 -13.52 -4.68
N ALA A 317 -9.55 -12.44 -4.32
CA ALA A 317 -8.82 -11.59 -5.26
C ALA A 317 -7.99 -12.30 -6.36
N PRO A 318 -7.31 -13.44 -6.09
CA PRO A 318 -6.58 -14.15 -7.13
C PRO A 318 -7.44 -14.81 -8.24
N TRP A 319 -8.76 -14.91 -8.08
CA TRP A 319 -9.63 -15.79 -8.88
C TRP A 319 -9.50 -15.61 -10.40
N GLN A 320 -9.30 -14.38 -10.87
CA GLN A 320 -9.15 -14.09 -12.30
C GLN A 320 -7.84 -14.61 -12.87
N LEU A 321 -6.76 -14.51 -12.10
CA LEU A 321 -5.43 -14.99 -12.49
C LEU A 321 -5.43 -16.50 -12.69
N LEU A 322 -6.21 -17.22 -11.87
CA LEU A 322 -6.32 -18.67 -11.93
C LEU A 322 -7.10 -19.19 -13.16
N ARG A 323 -7.80 -18.30 -13.88
CA ARG A 323 -8.59 -18.62 -15.07
C ARG A 323 -7.89 -18.25 -16.37
N GLU A 324 -6.67 -17.73 -16.30
CA GLU A 324 -5.87 -17.42 -17.48
C GLU A 324 -5.70 -18.63 -18.37
N ARG A 325 -6.00 -18.47 -19.66
CA ARG A 325 -5.83 -19.48 -20.70
C ARG A 325 -6.45 -20.84 -20.37
N SER A 326 -7.43 -20.92 -19.46
CA SER A 326 -7.97 -22.18 -18.92
C SER A 326 -8.44 -23.15 -20.01
N HIS A 327 -8.99 -22.66 -21.13
CA HIS A 327 -9.44 -23.48 -22.26
C HIS A 327 -8.39 -23.74 -23.36
N LEU A 328 -7.22 -23.10 -23.25
CA LEU A 328 -6.07 -23.28 -24.14
C LEU A 328 -5.12 -24.33 -23.53
N ASP A 329 -4.21 -23.90 -22.66
CA ASP A 329 -3.22 -24.71 -21.94
C ASP A 329 -3.18 -24.40 -20.42
N GLY A 330 -4.00 -23.42 -19.98
CA GLY A 330 -4.12 -22.94 -18.61
C GLY A 330 -2.82 -22.38 -18.03
N HIS A 331 -1.92 -21.92 -18.90
CA HIS A 331 -0.69 -21.29 -18.47
C HIS A 331 -0.98 -19.95 -17.75
N LEU A 332 -0.30 -19.71 -16.64
CA LEU A 332 -0.58 -18.62 -15.70
C LEU A 332 0.41 -17.46 -15.92
N ASP A 333 0.41 -16.90 -17.13
CA ASP A 333 1.37 -15.90 -17.60
C ASP A 333 1.54 -14.74 -16.60
N THR A 334 0.44 -14.12 -16.14
CA THR A 334 0.53 -12.94 -15.27
C THR A 334 1.08 -13.31 -13.90
N LEU A 335 0.61 -14.41 -13.32
CA LEU A 335 1.03 -14.86 -11.99
C LEU A 335 2.50 -15.30 -11.98
N LEU A 336 2.96 -15.99 -13.03
CA LEU A 336 4.35 -16.43 -13.17
C LEU A 336 5.29 -15.26 -13.51
N ALA A 337 4.78 -14.21 -14.15
CA ALA A 337 5.54 -12.99 -14.41
C ALA A 337 5.70 -12.09 -13.17
N THR A 338 4.81 -12.20 -12.17
CA THR A 338 4.92 -11.44 -10.92
C THR A 338 6.15 -11.87 -10.13
N THR A 339 7.21 -11.07 -10.23
CA THR A 339 8.49 -11.33 -9.56
C THR A 339 8.74 -10.32 -8.46
N VAL A 340 8.31 -10.66 -7.24
CA VAL A 340 8.68 -9.88 -6.05
C VAL A 340 9.85 -10.57 -5.35
N ASN A 341 10.98 -9.86 -5.23
CA ASN A 341 12.15 -10.40 -4.57
C ASN A 341 12.00 -10.31 -3.05
N TRP A 342 11.51 -11.36 -2.39
CA TRP A 342 11.26 -11.39 -0.92
C TRP A 342 12.47 -11.76 -0.06
N ASN A 343 13.68 -11.81 -0.62
CA ASN A 343 14.86 -12.37 0.05
C ASN A 343 15.19 -11.78 1.44
N ASP A 344 14.77 -10.54 1.74
CA ASP A 344 15.20 -9.81 2.95
C ASP A 344 14.14 -9.64 4.05
N THR A 345 12.86 -9.93 3.83
CA THR A 345 11.77 -9.55 4.77
C THR A 345 11.04 -10.72 5.41
N VAL A 346 10.92 -11.86 4.73
CA VAL A 346 10.29 -13.08 5.28
C VAL A 346 11.06 -14.28 4.74
N SER A 347 11.82 -14.96 5.58
CA SER A 347 12.56 -16.16 5.16
C SER A 347 11.59 -17.20 4.60
N ARG A 348 11.84 -17.65 3.36
CA ARG A 348 11.13 -18.72 2.62
C ARG A 348 9.69 -18.38 2.16
N VAL A 349 9.54 -17.33 1.36
CA VAL A 349 8.32 -17.14 0.53
C VAL A 349 8.69 -17.51 -0.90
N SER A 350 7.95 -18.46 -1.49
CA SER A 350 8.11 -18.82 -2.90
C SER A 350 7.60 -17.69 -3.82
N LYS A 351 8.03 -17.68 -5.09
CA LYS A 351 7.52 -16.68 -6.05
C LYS A 351 6.01 -16.80 -6.24
N LEU A 352 5.49 -18.03 -6.17
CA LEU A 352 4.05 -18.30 -6.22
C LEU A 352 3.30 -17.67 -5.04
N GLU A 353 3.75 -17.90 -3.81
CA GLU A 353 3.15 -17.31 -2.61
C GLU A 353 3.21 -15.78 -2.67
N ALA A 354 4.32 -15.22 -3.14
CA ALA A 354 4.50 -13.79 -3.31
C ALA A 354 3.51 -13.19 -4.32
N GLY A 355 3.37 -13.81 -5.50
CA GLY A 355 2.43 -13.33 -6.52
C GLY A 355 0.98 -13.36 -6.05
N LEU A 356 0.58 -14.45 -5.36
CA LEU A 356 -0.74 -14.55 -4.76
C LEU A 356 -0.95 -13.52 -3.64
N TRP A 357 0.07 -13.26 -2.80
CA TRP A 357 -0.02 -12.24 -1.76
C TRP A 357 -0.20 -10.84 -2.36
N VAL A 358 0.53 -10.50 -3.42
CA VAL A 358 0.33 -9.21 -4.11
C VAL A 358 -1.09 -9.09 -4.65
N ALA A 359 -1.64 -10.14 -5.27
CA ALA A 359 -3.03 -10.13 -5.75
C ALA A 359 -4.03 -9.89 -4.60
N VAL A 360 -3.84 -10.57 -3.47
CA VAL A 360 -4.65 -10.39 -2.25
C VAL A 360 -4.54 -8.96 -1.71
N ALA A 361 -3.32 -8.41 -1.66
CA ALA A 361 -3.04 -7.05 -1.20
C ALA A 361 -3.71 -5.99 -2.08
N ILE A 362 -3.61 -6.13 -3.40
CA ILE A 362 -4.27 -5.21 -4.34
C ILE A 362 -5.79 -5.28 -4.15
N GLY A 363 -6.37 -6.48 -4.12
CA GLY A 363 -7.82 -6.66 -3.98
C GLY A 363 -8.38 -6.02 -2.71
N ILE A 364 -7.77 -6.29 -1.54
CA ILE A 364 -8.25 -5.75 -0.26
C ILE A 364 -8.00 -4.24 -0.13
N GLY A 365 -6.86 -3.74 -0.62
CA GLY A 365 -6.55 -2.31 -0.61
C GLY A 365 -7.51 -1.51 -1.49
N MET A 366 -7.89 -2.04 -2.67
CA MET A 366 -8.89 -1.41 -3.51
C MET A 366 -10.27 -1.37 -2.84
N TYR A 367 -10.66 -2.45 -2.16
CA TYR A 367 -11.93 -2.50 -1.44
C TYR A 367 -12.00 -1.51 -0.28
N TRP A 368 -10.95 -1.37 0.52
CA TRP A 368 -10.99 -0.39 1.62
C TRP A 368 -11.09 1.06 1.13
N ALA A 369 -10.67 1.33 -0.10
CA ALA A 369 -10.68 2.66 -0.68
C ALA A 369 -11.89 2.96 -1.57
N SER A 370 -12.69 1.97 -1.96
CA SER A 370 -13.85 2.16 -2.86
C SER A 370 -15.09 2.80 -2.20
N GLY A 371 -15.01 3.11 -0.92
CA GLY A 371 -16.15 3.55 -0.13
C GLY A 371 -16.77 4.87 -0.60
N GLN A 372 -18.06 4.83 -0.94
CA GLN A 372 -18.88 5.98 -1.27
C GLN A 372 -19.55 6.59 -0.03
N GLU A 373 -19.97 7.86 -0.09
CA GLU A 373 -20.57 8.56 1.07
C GLU A 373 -21.78 7.87 1.71
N ASN A 374 -22.43 6.95 0.98
CA ASN A 374 -23.62 6.22 1.40
C ASN A 374 -23.36 4.77 1.84
N ASP A 375 -22.10 4.31 1.85
CA ASP A 375 -21.76 2.90 2.03
C ASP A 375 -21.82 2.41 3.49
N GLY A 376 -22.04 3.27 4.48
CA GLY A 376 -22.24 2.84 5.87
C GLY A 376 -21.59 3.74 6.90
N GLU A 377 -21.23 3.16 8.06
CA GLU A 377 -20.56 3.90 9.14
C GLU A 377 -19.16 4.34 8.72
N LYS A 378 -18.88 5.64 8.86
CA LYS A 378 -17.60 6.25 8.51
C LYS A 378 -16.56 5.96 9.59
N VAL A 379 -15.45 5.35 9.19
CA VAL A 379 -14.28 5.18 10.06
C VAL A 379 -13.26 6.26 9.75
N VAL A 380 -12.81 6.97 10.78
CA VAL A 380 -11.92 8.12 10.69
C VAL A 380 -10.52 7.73 11.13
N SER A 381 -9.52 8.14 10.35
CA SER A 381 -8.11 8.12 10.74
C SER A 381 -7.53 9.52 10.66
N MET A 382 -6.80 9.93 11.70
CA MET A 382 -6.13 11.22 11.75
C MET A 382 -4.64 11.04 11.48
N GLY A 383 -4.13 11.80 10.53
CA GLY A 383 -2.74 11.81 10.11
C GLY A 383 -2.03 13.12 10.44
N GLU A 384 -0.73 13.15 10.14
CA GLU A 384 0.13 14.32 10.22
C GLU A 384 0.83 14.49 8.87
N TYR A 385 0.69 15.65 8.25
CA TYR A 385 1.44 15.99 7.04
C TYR A 385 2.66 16.85 7.38
N MET A 386 3.74 16.70 6.60
CA MET A 386 4.99 17.41 6.72
C MET A 386 5.26 18.14 5.40
N LEU A 387 5.25 19.47 5.45
CA LEU A 387 5.59 20.33 4.33
C LEU A 387 7.02 20.89 4.47
N GLU A 388 7.70 21.03 3.34
CA GLU A 388 8.95 21.77 3.19
C GLU A 388 8.64 23.27 3.30
N GLY A 389 8.89 23.84 4.48
CA GLY A 389 8.70 25.27 4.73
C GLY A 389 10.01 26.06 4.80
N LEU A 390 9.98 27.29 4.28
CA LEU A 390 11.01 28.30 4.55
C LEU A 390 10.57 29.14 5.75
N ARG A 391 11.23 28.98 6.89
CA ARG A 391 11.05 29.91 8.01
C ARG A 391 11.80 31.22 7.72
N ILE A 392 11.10 32.35 7.85
CA ILE A 392 11.70 33.68 7.99
C ILE A 392 11.82 33.95 9.50
N GLY A 393 13.02 33.89 10.06
CA GLY A 393 13.28 34.17 11.48
C GLY A 393 14.20 33.15 12.18
N PRO A 394 14.89 33.55 13.27
CA PRO A 394 15.98 32.76 13.82
C PRO A 394 15.52 31.50 14.58
N SER A 395 16.31 30.42 14.44
CA SER A 395 16.25 29.29 15.37
C SER A 395 16.75 29.72 16.76
N LYS A 396 16.16 29.17 17.83
CA LYS A 396 16.36 29.64 19.22
C LYS A 396 17.84 29.70 19.66
N TRP A 397 18.71 28.88 19.07
CA TRP A 397 20.11 28.79 19.46
C TRP A 397 21.03 29.77 18.71
N TRP A 398 20.80 29.99 17.42
CA TRP A 398 21.57 30.96 16.64
C TRP A 398 21.23 32.40 16.99
N GLY A 399 19.97 32.68 17.39
CA GLY A 399 19.57 34.00 17.87
C GLY A 399 20.45 34.52 19.02
N LEU A 400 20.92 33.65 19.91
CA LEU A 400 21.82 34.02 21.01
C LEU A 400 23.23 34.41 20.52
N VAL A 401 23.79 33.66 19.57
CA VAL A 401 25.11 33.97 18.98
C VAL A 401 25.08 35.32 18.28
N TYR A 402 23.98 35.65 17.60
CA TYR A 402 23.83 36.94 16.92
C TYR A 402 23.55 38.12 17.86
N THR A 403 23.12 37.89 19.10
CA THR A 403 23.01 38.95 20.14
C THR A 403 24.35 39.28 20.81
N PHE A 404 25.37 38.43 20.64
CA PHE A 404 26.67 38.60 21.29
C PHE A 404 27.42 39.88 20.87
N PRO A 405 27.46 40.30 19.59
CA PRO A 405 28.07 41.56 19.16
C PRO A 405 27.34 42.80 19.70
N LEU A 406 26.03 42.70 19.90
CA LEU A 406 25.19 43.74 20.50
C LEU A 406 25.52 43.93 21.99
N LEU A 407 25.59 42.83 22.73
CA LEU A 407 26.00 42.85 24.14
C LEU A 407 27.43 43.37 24.31
N PHE A 408 28.35 42.95 23.44
CA PHE A 408 29.72 43.47 23.43
C PHE A 408 29.77 44.98 23.17
N SER A 409 29.00 45.47 22.19
CA SER A 409 28.93 46.90 21.86
C SER A 409 28.37 47.74 23.01
N ILE A 410 27.33 47.24 23.68
CA ILE A 410 26.75 47.88 24.88
C ILE A 410 27.77 47.93 26.02
N LEU A 411 28.51 46.84 26.26
CA LEU A 411 29.54 46.78 27.30
C LEU A 411 30.71 47.74 27.02
N VAL A 412 31.16 47.83 25.77
CA VAL A 412 32.20 48.78 25.36
C VAL A 412 31.74 50.22 25.52
N LEU A 413 30.49 50.53 25.14
CA LEU A 413 29.88 51.85 25.34
C LEU A 413 29.77 52.21 26.83
N ALA A 414 29.31 51.27 27.66
CA ALA A 414 29.22 51.47 29.11
C ALA A 414 30.60 51.69 29.75
N PHE A 415 31.61 50.94 29.31
CA PHE A 415 32.99 51.09 29.77
C PHE A 415 33.59 52.45 29.38
N LEU A 416 33.38 52.91 28.14
CA LEU A 416 33.84 54.22 27.67
C LEU A 416 33.14 55.37 28.40
N LEU A 417 31.83 55.25 28.68
CA LEU A 417 31.07 56.20 29.48
C LEU A 417 31.55 56.24 30.94
N TRP A 418 31.92 55.09 31.50
CA TRP A 418 32.47 55.02 32.85
C TRP A 418 33.87 55.64 32.95
N GLN A 419 34.78 55.33 32.03
CA GLN A 419 36.11 55.94 32.00
C GLN A 419 36.06 57.47 31.86
N THR A 420 35.18 57.98 31.01
CA THR A 420 35.03 59.44 30.79
C THR A 420 34.46 60.15 32.01
N ARG A 421 33.64 59.48 32.83
CA ARG A 421 33.12 60.02 34.09
C ARG A 421 34.13 59.93 35.25
N SER A 422 35.06 58.97 35.22
CA SER A 422 36.12 58.82 36.24
C SER A 422 37.31 59.78 36.08
N ARG A 423 37.44 60.42 34.92
CA ARG A 423 38.51 61.38 34.58
C ARG A 423 38.05 62.85 34.61
N SER A 424 36.80 63.11 35.00
CA SER A 424 36.29 64.42 35.44
C SER A 424 36.23 64.45 36.94
#